data_AF-A0A8J5HSE6-F1
#
_entry.id   AF-A0A8J5HSE6-F1
#
_cell.length_a   1.000
_cell.length_b   1.000
_cell.length_c   1.000
_cell.angle_alpha   90.00
_cell.angle_beta   90.00
_cell.angle_gamma   90.00
#
_symmetry.space_group_name_H-M   'P 1'
#
loop_
_entity.id
_entity.type
_entity.pdbx_description
1 polymer ?
#
loop_
_entity_poly.entity_id
_entity_poly.type
_entity_poly.pdbx_seq_one_letter_code
_entity_poly.pdbx_strand_id
1 'polypeptide(L)'
;MMKFKVNYQADGWVAHQVTDIWAKSSPDRGDPVWAFWPMGGAWICTHLWEHYRFSMDKVFLQQTAFPLMKECASFLLDWLIKGRGRYLETNPSTSPEHSFIAPDGKTASVSYSSTMDIAIIKEVFLAVVSSAEILGNSDSEFIQQIVKSLSQLPPTRIARDGTIMEWASGCLVKLLSSGFSNSIISSTMVFLILQAQDFEDPDVHHRHVSHLFGLFPGHTITIEQTPELCKAASNSLYKRGSHKLNTDRITNNLILNLHMAKPDRTDLWGVNWARSDRQDWASHMPIDQNFASPITVSRDRLLALFHFVKFHIIFNFFGLSFAVSGDVGPGWSTTWKMALQARLRNSEHAYKLMKQLIVLVDPDHEADYEGGFYSNLFTAHPPFQIDANFGLPAAIAEMLVQSTDQDLYLLPALPQNKWPTGYVRGLKARGGMIVNICWKEGELHETWFWIKNQNSIRQLHYEGRVTTVTLYRGKIYRLNKHLKCLKTYPLGEETIL
;
A
#
# COMPACT_ATOMS: atom_id res chain seq x y z
N MET A 1 -3.63 -19.01 -25.86
CA MET A 1 -4.78 -18.71 -24.97
C MET A 1 -5.84 -19.80 -25.17
N MET A 2 -5.76 -20.93 -24.45
CA MET A 2 -6.51 -22.17 -24.82
C MET A 2 -7.13 -22.94 -23.64
N LYS A 3 -7.06 -22.44 -22.39
CA LYS A 3 -7.39 -23.22 -21.18
C LYS A 3 -8.72 -22.86 -20.50
N PHE A 4 -9.43 -21.84 -20.97
CA PHE A 4 -10.59 -21.23 -20.27
C PHE A 4 -11.86 -22.09 -20.32
N LYS A 5 -12.15 -22.68 -21.48
CA LYS A 5 -13.25 -23.63 -21.66
C LYS A 5 -13.06 -24.94 -20.88
N VAL A 6 -11.81 -25.29 -20.55
CA VAL A 6 -11.50 -26.60 -19.94
C VAL A 6 -11.92 -26.64 -18.48
N ASN A 7 -11.60 -25.59 -17.71
CA ASN A 7 -11.84 -25.58 -16.27
C ASN A 7 -13.21 -25.01 -15.88
N TYR A 8 -13.68 -23.98 -16.59
CA TYR A 8 -14.86 -23.21 -16.19
C TYR A 8 -15.97 -23.13 -17.23
N GLN A 9 -15.70 -23.55 -18.47
CA GLN A 9 -16.64 -23.39 -19.60
C GLN A 9 -17.10 -21.94 -19.81
N ALA A 10 -16.24 -20.98 -19.45
CA ALA A 10 -16.47 -19.54 -19.56
C ALA A 10 -15.70 -18.92 -20.74
N ASP A 11 -16.20 -17.79 -21.24
CA ASP A 11 -15.52 -16.96 -22.23
C ASP A 11 -14.43 -16.07 -21.60
N GLY A 12 -13.67 -15.36 -22.43
CA GLY A 12 -12.61 -14.47 -21.95
C GLY A 12 -11.33 -15.18 -21.50
N TRP A 13 -10.62 -14.59 -20.54
CA TRP A 13 -9.41 -15.19 -19.94
C TRP A 13 -9.31 -14.99 -18.42
N VAL A 14 -8.63 -15.94 -17.78
CA VAL A 14 -8.33 -15.95 -16.33
C VAL A 14 -6.90 -16.39 -16.08
N ALA A 15 -6.29 -15.82 -15.03
CA ALA A 15 -5.06 -16.31 -14.43
C ALA A 15 -5.23 -16.40 -12.91
N HIS A 16 -4.66 -17.44 -12.33
CA HIS A 16 -4.68 -17.70 -10.89
C HIS A 16 -3.49 -17.01 -10.19
N GLN A 17 -3.22 -17.36 -8.93
CA GLN A 17 -2.19 -16.76 -8.10
C GLN A 17 -0.74 -16.96 -8.58
N VAL A 18 -0.44 -18.05 -9.32
CA VAL A 18 0.91 -18.37 -9.79
C VAL A 18 0.96 -18.46 -11.31
N THR A 19 1.98 -17.84 -11.90
CA THR A 19 2.37 -17.94 -13.31
C THR A 19 3.87 -18.15 -13.42
N ASP A 20 4.35 -18.46 -14.63
CA ASP A 20 5.75 -18.70 -14.94
C ASP A 20 6.09 -18.17 -16.35
N ILE A 21 7.32 -18.39 -16.80
CA ILE A 21 7.80 -17.99 -18.13
C ILE A 21 6.97 -18.59 -19.29
N TRP A 22 6.22 -19.66 -19.03
CA TRP A 22 5.35 -20.33 -20.00
C TRP A 22 3.90 -19.81 -19.94
N ALA A 23 3.66 -18.73 -19.18
CA ALA A 23 2.36 -18.12 -18.98
C ALA A 23 1.31 -19.12 -18.44
N LYS A 24 1.70 -19.95 -17.46
CA LYS A 24 0.75 -20.79 -16.73
C LYS A 24 -0.37 -19.91 -16.12
N SER A 25 -1.62 -20.25 -16.44
CA SER A 25 -2.79 -19.49 -15.98
C SER A 25 -3.80 -20.33 -15.17
N SER A 26 -3.58 -21.65 -15.09
CA SER A 26 -4.39 -22.59 -14.31
C SER A 26 -4.05 -22.50 -12.81
N PRO A 27 -4.97 -22.92 -11.92
CA PRO A 27 -4.65 -23.04 -10.51
C PRO A 27 -3.44 -23.96 -10.30
N ASP A 28 -2.70 -23.72 -9.23
CA ASP A 28 -1.62 -24.62 -8.82
C ASP A 28 -2.14 -25.80 -8.00
N ARG A 29 -1.30 -26.83 -7.81
CA ARG A 29 -1.64 -27.95 -6.93
C ARG A 29 -1.40 -27.55 -5.48
N GLY A 30 -2.34 -27.85 -4.59
CA GLY A 30 -2.14 -27.72 -3.14
C GLY A 30 -3.41 -27.33 -2.38
N ASP A 31 -3.23 -26.67 -1.24
CA ASP A 31 -4.34 -26.29 -0.36
C ASP A 31 -5.22 -25.22 -1.04
N PRO A 32 -6.55 -25.41 -1.11
CA PRO A 32 -7.46 -24.46 -1.75
C PRO A 32 -7.37 -23.03 -1.19
N VAL A 33 -6.91 -22.82 0.05
CA VAL A 33 -6.74 -21.48 0.66
C VAL A 33 -5.84 -20.55 -0.16
N TRP A 34 -4.90 -21.12 -0.92
CA TRP A 34 -4.02 -20.36 -1.82
C TRP A 34 -4.06 -20.89 -3.25
N ALA A 35 -4.32 -22.19 -3.45
CA ALA A 35 -4.24 -22.84 -4.76
C ALA A 35 -5.36 -22.40 -5.71
N PHE A 36 -6.54 -22.09 -5.17
CA PHE A 36 -7.73 -21.75 -5.94
C PHE A 36 -8.14 -20.29 -5.71
N TRP A 37 -7.58 -19.40 -6.53
CA TRP A 37 -7.94 -17.99 -6.52
C TRP A 37 -7.93 -17.41 -7.95
N PRO A 38 -9.09 -17.34 -8.64
CA PRO A 38 -9.18 -16.99 -10.06
C PRO A 38 -9.18 -15.47 -10.34
N MET A 39 -8.59 -14.65 -9.46
CA MET A 39 -8.60 -13.19 -9.59
C MET A 39 -7.24 -12.59 -9.96
N GLY A 40 -6.19 -13.39 -10.13
CA GLY A 40 -4.85 -12.91 -10.46
C GLY A 40 -4.79 -12.13 -11.79
N GLY A 41 -5.44 -12.65 -12.83
CA GLY A 41 -5.57 -11.95 -14.11
C GLY A 41 -6.33 -10.63 -14.00
N ALA A 42 -7.39 -10.61 -13.18
CA ALA A 42 -8.21 -9.44 -12.95
C ALA A 42 -7.46 -8.36 -12.16
N TRP A 43 -6.66 -8.74 -11.14
CA TRP A 43 -5.78 -7.79 -10.45
C TRP A 43 -4.74 -7.23 -11.44
N ILE A 44 -4.07 -8.05 -12.26
CA ILE A 44 -3.11 -7.56 -13.25
C ILE A 44 -3.75 -6.56 -14.25
N CYS A 45 -5.03 -6.72 -14.59
CA CYS A 45 -5.75 -5.76 -15.43
C CYS A 45 -5.77 -4.35 -14.84
N THR A 46 -5.73 -4.18 -13.52
CA THR A 46 -5.70 -2.85 -12.89
C THR A 46 -4.41 -2.11 -13.24
N HIS A 47 -3.30 -2.83 -13.46
CA HIS A 47 -2.04 -2.23 -13.90
C HIS A 47 -2.11 -1.71 -15.35
N LEU A 48 -2.85 -2.40 -16.23
CA LEU A 48 -3.09 -1.92 -17.60
C LEU A 48 -3.85 -0.60 -17.57
N TRP A 49 -4.86 -0.51 -16.71
CA TRP A 49 -5.61 0.73 -16.52
C TRP A 49 -4.75 1.84 -15.93
N GLU A 50 -3.99 1.56 -14.86
CA GLU A 50 -3.08 2.53 -14.26
C GLU A 50 -2.02 3.04 -15.24
N HIS A 51 -1.48 2.18 -16.11
CA HIS A 51 -0.55 2.61 -17.15
C HIS A 51 -1.19 3.69 -18.04
N TYR A 52 -2.43 3.49 -18.48
CA TYR A 52 -3.15 4.53 -19.23
C TYR A 52 -3.39 5.78 -18.37
N ARG A 53 -3.87 5.65 -17.12
CA ARG A 53 -4.16 6.80 -16.26
C ARG A 53 -2.93 7.68 -16.02
N PHE A 54 -1.74 7.09 -15.91
CA PHE A 54 -0.50 7.84 -15.72
C PHE A 54 0.14 8.33 -17.03
N SER A 55 -0.04 7.63 -18.15
CA SER A 55 0.57 8.00 -19.44
C SER A 55 -0.33 8.87 -20.32
N MET A 56 -1.64 8.75 -20.16
CA MET A 56 -2.69 9.19 -21.10
C MET A 56 -2.47 8.71 -22.55
N ASP A 57 -1.80 7.57 -22.74
CA ASP A 57 -1.56 7.00 -24.06
C ASP A 57 -2.82 6.28 -24.58
N LYS A 58 -3.59 7.01 -25.40
CA LYS A 58 -4.82 6.48 -26.01
C LYS A 58 -4.56 5.32 -26.98
N VAL A 59 -3.39 5.26 -27.62
CA VAL A 59 -3.05 4.17 -28.54
C VAL A 59 -2.84 2.89 -27.75
N PHE A 60 -2.06 2.94 -26.67
CA PHE A 60 -1.91 1.83 -25.73
C PHE A 60 -3.26 1.37 -25.15
N LEU A 61 -4.12 2.33 -24.77
CA LEU A 61 -5.45 2.01 -24.26
C LEU A 61 -6.27 1.22 -25.29
N GLN A 62 -6.35 1.73 -26.52
CA GLN A 62 -7.19 1.15 -27.57
C GLN A 62 -6.66 -0.20 -28.08
N GLN A 63 -5.35 -0.32 -28.26
CA GLN A 63 -4.74 -1.47 -28.94
C GLN A 63 -4.32 -2.60 -27.98
N THR A 64 -4.04 -2.27 -26.72
CA THR A 64 -3.48 -3.23 -25.75
C THR A 64 -4.34 -3.38 -24.51
N ALA A 65 -4.54 -2.31 -23.75
CA ALA A 65 -5.17 -2.40 -22.44
C ALA A 65 -6.66 -2.77 -22.52
N PHE A 66 -7.45 -2.04 -23.32
CA PHE A 66 -8.89 -2.24 -23.40
C PHE A 66 -9.27 -3.64 -23.92
N PRO A 67 -8.67 -4.19 -25.00
CA PRO A 67 -8.95 -5.57 -25.40
C PRO A 67 -8.67 -6.60 -24.30
N LEU A 68 -7.52 -6.49 -23.62
CA LEU A 68 -7.17 -7.42 -22.53
C LEU A 68 -8.12 -7.31 -21.34
N MET A 69 -8.46 -6.09 -20.90
CA MET A 69 -9.40 -5.87 -19.81
C MET A 69 -10.82 -6.32 -20.18
N LYS A 70 -11.25 -6.09 -21.43
CA LYS A 70 -12.56 -6.51 -21.94
C LYS A 70 -12.72 -8.03 -21.89
N GLU A 71 -11.73 -8.77 -22.39
CA GLU A 71 -11.76 -10.23 -22.36
C GLU A 71 -11.67 -10.77 -20.93
N CYS A 72 -10.92 -10.12 -20.02
CA CYS A 72 -10.95 -10.49 -18.60
C CYS A 72 -12.33 -10.22 -17.98
N ALA A 73 -12.96 -9.08 -18.27
CA ALA A 73 -14.30 -8.77 -17.81
C ALA A 73 -15.36 -9.74 -18.34
N SER A 74 -15.18 -10.27 -19.56
CA SER A 74 -16.04 -11.35 -20.10
C SER A 74 -15.97 -12.58 -19.22
N PHE A 75 -14.77 -13.02 -18.81
CA PHE A 75 -14.62 -14.13 -17.87
C PHE A 75 -15.30 -13.82 -16.53
N LEU A 76 -15.11 -12.62 -15.98
CA LEU A 76 -15.71 -12.25 -14.70
C LEU A 76 -17.25 -12.20 -14.75
N LEU A 77 -17.84 -11.81 -15.88
CA LEU A 77 -19.30 -11.86 -16.08
C LEU A 77 -19.82 -13.30 -16.03
N ASP A 78 -19.11 -14.25 -16.65
CA ASP A 78 -19.47 -15.68 -16.62
C ASP A 78 -19.18 -16.33 -15.27
N TRP A 79 -18.15 -15.84 -14.57
CA TRP A 79 -17.77 -16.31 -13.23
C TRP A 79 -18.78 -15.90 -12.15
N LEU A 80 -19.43 -14.75 -12.34
CA LEU A 80 -20.48 -14.25 -11.46
C LEU A 80 -21.77 -15.05 -11.63
N ILE A 81 -22.19 -15.70 -10.55
CA ILE A 81 -23.46 -16.44 -10.50
C ILE A 81 -24.52 -15.64 -9.75
N LYS A 82 -25.79 -15.92 -10.02
CA LYS A 82 -26.88 -15.39 -9.18
C LYS A 82 -26.74 -15.98 -7.77
N GLY A 83 -26.42 -15.11 -6.82
CA GLY A 83 -26.18 -15.46 -5.44
C GLY A 83 -27.44 -15.44 -4.59
N ARG A 84 -27.24 -15.32 -3.27
CA ARG A 84 -28.35 -15.19 -2.32
C ARG A 84 -28.95 -13.79 -2.40
N GLY A 85 -30.27 -13.72 -2.59
CA GLY A 85 -30.98 -12.45 -2.70
C GLY A 85 -30.84 -11.83 -4.09
N ARG A 86 -30.41 -10.57 -4.16
CA ARG A 86 -30.37 -9.78 -5.41
C ARG A 86 -28.97 -9.59 -6.00
N TYR A 87 -27.94 -10.18 -5.38
CA TYR A 87 -26.55 -9.95 -5.74
C TYR A 87 -25.99 -11.04 -6.66
N LEU A 88 -24.99 -10.66 -7.46
CA LEU A 88 -24.12 -11.56 -8.19
C LEU A 88 -22.93 -11.94 -7.32
N GLU A 89 -22.70 -13.23 -7.12
CA GLU A 89 -21.70 -13.75 -6.18
C GLU A 89 -20.62 -14.55 -6.91
N THR A 90 -19.43 -14.65 -6.31
CA THR A 90 -18.39 -15.59 -6.75
C THR A 90 -18.42 -16.84 -5.89
N ASN A 91 -18.31 -18.01 -6.53
CA ASN A 91 -18.22 -19.29 -5.84
C ASN A 91 -17.55 -20.33 -6.76
N PRO A 92 -16.43 -20.95 -6.37
CA PRO A 92 -15.73 -20.80 -5.10
C PRO A 92 -14.98 -19.48 -4.99
N SER A 93 -14.89 -18.93 -3.77
CA SER A 93 -14.14 -17.72 -3.45
C SER A 93 -13.23 -17.94 -2.24
N THR A 94 -12.06 -17.32 -2.25
CA THR A 94 -11.07 -17.37 -1.15
C THR A 94 -10.61 -15.96 -0.82
N SER A 95 -10.18 -15.73 0.42
CA SER A 95 -9.34 -14.57 0.76
C SER A 95 -7.91 -15.10 0.84
N PRO A 96 -6.99 -14.68 -0.05
CA PRO A 96 -5.71 -15.34 -0.26
C PRO A 96 -4.99 -15.70 1.04
N GLU A 97 -4.67 -16.99 1.17
CA GLU A 97 -3.86 -17.56 2.26
C GLU A 97 -4.49 -17.46 3.66
N HIS A 98 -5.73 -16.97 3.77
CA HIS A 98 -6.43 -16.82 5.03
C HIS A 98 -7.63 -17.75 5.17
N SER A 99 -7.71 -18.45 6.31
CA SER A 99 -8.83 -19.32 6.67
C SER A 99 -9.76 -18.65 7.68
N PHE A 100 -10.95 -19.20 7.85
CA PHE A 100 -11.94 -18.80 8.85
C PHE A 100 -12.50 -20.03 9.57
N ILE A 101 -13.15 -19.83 10.72
CA ILE A 101 -13.89 -20.89 11.41
C ILE A 101 -15.34 -20.89 10.92
N ALA A 102 -15.74 -22.00 10.29
CA ALA A 102 -17.08 -22.20 9.76
C ALA A 102 -18.12 -22.47 10.89
N PRO A 103 -19.44 -22.37 10.62
CA PRO A 103 -20.47 -22.55 11.65
C PRO A 103 -20.49 -23.93 12.32
N ASP A 104 -19.90 -24.95 11.70
CA ASP A 104 -19.72 -26.28 12.27
C ASP A 104 -18.48 -26.40 13.18
N GLY A 105 -17.78 -25.29 13.41
CA GLY A 105 -16.58 -25.19 14.23
C GLY A 105 -15.29 -25.62 13.54
N LYS A 106 -15.33 -25.98 12.24
CA LYS A 106 -14.14 -26.41 11.49
C LYS A 106 -13.50 -25.25 10.75
N THR A 107 -12.19 -25.32 10.57
CA THR A 107 -11.47 -24.40 9.69
C THR A 107 -11.87 -24.63 8.23
N ALA A 108 -12.16 -23.54 7.52
CA ALA A 108 -12.45 -23.52 6.10
C ALA A 108 -11.78 -22.28 5.46
N SER A 109 -11.57 -22.33 4.15
CA SER A 109 -10.95 -21.23 3.38
C SER A 109 -11.75 -20.81 2.16
N VAL A 110 -12.67 -21.67 1.73
CA VAL A 110 -13.52 -21.46 0.55
C VAL A 110 -14.91 -21.02 1.00
N SER A 111 -15.38 -19.90 0.46
CA SER A 111 -16.70 -19.35 0.73
C SER A 111 -17.31 -18.72 -0.53
N TYR A 112 -18.35 -17.90 -0.35
CA TYR A 112 -18.93 -17.08 -1.38
C TYR A 112 -18.38 -15.65 -1.25
N SER A 113 -18.07 -15.01 -2.38
CA SER A 113 -17.83 -13.57 -2.48
C SER A 113 -16.95 -12.99 -1.37
N SER A 114 -15.68 -13.42 -1.29
CA SER A 114 -14.71 -12.71 -0.46
C SER A 114 -14.69 -11.23 -0.84
N THR A 115 -14.46 -10.35 0.14
CA THR A 115 -14.44 -8.91 -0.13
C THR A 115 -13.38 -8.54 -1.18
N MET A 116 -12.28 -9.30 -1.24
CA MET A 116 -11.24 -9.10 -2.26
C MET A 116 -11.72 -9.41 -3.68
N ASP A 117 -12.41 -10.54 -3.90
CA ASP A 117 -12.95 -10.89 -5.23
C ASP A 117 -13.85 -9.79 -5.75
N ILE A 118 -14.82 -9.36 -4.94
CA ILE A 118 -15.80 -8.35 -5.34
C ILE A 118 -15.13 -6.99 -5.55
N ALA A 119 -14.14 -6.62 -4.73
CA ALA A 119 -13.39 -5.39 -4.91
C ALA A 119 -12.60 -5.39 -6.23
N ILE A 120 -11.91 -6.48 -6.56
CA ILE A 120 -11.16 -6.61 -7.83
C ILE A 120 -12.10 -6.56 -9.03
N ILE A 121 -13.21 -7.33 -9.00
CA ILE A 121 -14.20 -7.32 -10.08
C ILE A 121 -14.74 -5.91 -10.31
N LYS A 122 -15.06 -5.20 -9.22
CA LYS A 122 -15.55 -3.83 -9.29
C LYS A 122 -14.52 -2.89 -9.93
N GLU A 123 -13.24 -2.96 -9.56
CA GLU A 123 -12.17 -2.15 -10.19
C GLU A 123 -12.04 -2.43 -11.69
N VAL A 124 -12.02 -3.71 -12.10
CA VAL A 124 -11.90 -4.10 -13.52
C VAL A 124 -13.11 -3.63 -14.32
N PHE A 125 -14.32 -3.83 -13.80
CA PHE A 125 -15.55 -3.37 -14.45
C PHE A 125 -15.58 -1.85 -14.61
N LEU A 126 -15.22 -1.10 -13.57
CA LEU A 126 -15.10 0.36 -13.65
C LEU A 126 -14.05 0.78 -14.68
N ALA A 127 -12.88 0.14 -14.71
CA ALA A 127 -11.83 0.42 -15.68
C ALA A 127 -12.30 0.17 -17.14
N VAL A 128 -13.03 -0.92 -17.38
CA VAL A 128 -13.60 -1.25 -18.70
C VAL A 128 -14.65 -0.21 -19.12
N VAL A 129 -15.54 0.19 -18.21
CA VAL A 129 -16.55 1.23 -18.48
C VAL A 129 -15.88 2.56 -18.82
N SER A 130 -14.94 3.03 -17.98
CA SER A 130 -14.21 4.27 -18.22
C SER A 130 -13.39 4.23 -19.51
N SER A 131 -12.79 3.07 -19.84
CA SER A 131 -12.09 2.89 -21.11
C SER A 131 -13.05 2.99 -22.30
N ALA A 132 -14.22 2.37 -22.21
CA ALA A 132 -15.23 2.43 -23.26
C ALA A 132 -15.74 3.86 -23.48
N GLU A 133 -15.95 4.65 -22.41
CA GLU A 133 -16.30 6.06 -22.50
C GLU A 133 -15.24 6.87 -23.25
N ILE A 134 -13.97 6.67 -22.91
CA ILE A 134 -12.84 7.37 -23.55
C ILE A 134 -12.71 7.00 -25.04
N LEU A 135 -13.00 5.76 -25.39
CA LEU A 135 -12.92 5.23 -26.75
C LEU A 135 -14.21 5.43 -27.56
N GLY A 136 -15.27 5.99 -26.97
CA GLY A 136 -16.55 6.23 -27.63
C GLY A 136 -17.37 4.96 -27.89
N ASN A 137 -17.31 3.97 -26.99
CA ASN A 137 -17.95 2.65 -27.13
C ASN A 137 -18.89 2.30 -25.94
N SER A 138 -19.41 3.31 -25.25
CA SER A 138 -20.26 3.13 -24.05
C SER A 138 -21.60 2.45 -24.32
N ASP A 139 -22.14 2.58 -25.54
CA ASP A 139 -23.47 2.08 -25.90
C ASP A 139 -23.50 0.60 -26.28
N SER A 140 -22.34 -0.07 -26.29
CA SER A 140 -22.30 -1.50 -26.60
C SER A 140 -23.03 -2.33 -25.54
N GLU A 141 -23.76 -3.35 -25.99
CA GLU A 141 -24.53 -4.26 -25.13
C GLU A 141 -23.66 -4.86 -24.01
N PHE A 142 -22.41 -5.20 -24.33
CA PHE A 142 -21.43 -5.70 -23.38
C PHE A 142 -21.16 -4.72 -22.24
N ILE A 143 -21.00 -3.43 -22.53
CA ILE A 143 -20.76 -2.40 -21.51
C ILE A 143 -22.02 -2.18 -20.66
N GLN A 144 -23.20 -2.21 -21.26
CA GLN A 144 -24.47 -2.14 -20.54
C GLN A 144 -24.66 -3.34 -19.59
N GLN A 145 -24.23 -4.53 -20.01
CA GLN A 145 -24.21 -5.72 -19.16
C GLN A 145 -23.27 -5.53 -17.96
N ILE A 146 -22.06 -4.98 -18.17
CA ILE A 146 -21.12 -4.67 -17.08
C ILE A 146 -21.72 -3.65 -16.11
N VAL A 147 -22.30 -2.56 -16.61
CA VAL A 147 -22.94 -1.52 -15.77
C VAL A 147 -24.07 -2.12 -14.94
N LYS A 148 -24.88 -2.99 -15.54
CA LYS A 148 -25.93 -3.73 -14.82
C LYS A 148 -25.34 -4.63 -13.73
N SER A 149 -24.31 -5.41 -14.05
CA SER A 149 -23.63 -6.30 -13.10
C SER A 149 -22.98 -5.55 -11.95
N LEU A 150 -22.36 -4.39 -12.21
CA LEU A 150 -21.81 -3.49 -11.17
C LEU A 150 -22.86 -3.13 -10.11
N SER A 151 -24.10 -2.84 -10.52
CA SER A 151 -25.20 -2.52 -9.60
C SER A 151 -25.71 -3.73 -8.77
N GLN A 152 -25.29 -4.93 -9.15
CA GLN A 152 -25.66 -6.20 -8.52
C GLN A 152 -24.50 -6.83 -7.75
N LEU A 153 -23.31 -6.21 -7.71
CA LEU A 153 -22.22 -6.71 -6.87
C LEU A 153 -22.54 -6.49 -5.37
N PRO A 154 -22.18 -7.44 -4.49
CA PRO A 154 -22.29 -7.27 -3.05
C PRO A 154 -21.54 -6.01 -2.58
N PRO A 155 -22.13 -5.18 -1.71
CA PRO A 155 -21.40 -4.05 -1.14
C PRO A 155 -20.36 -4.53 -0.13
N THR A 156 -19.25 -3.78 0.01
CA THR A 156 -18.33 -3.93 1.14
C THR A 156 -19.07 -3.62 2.45
N ARG A 157 -18.97 -4.52 3.43
CA ARG A 157 -19.71 -4.41 4.69
C ARG A 157 -18.79 -4.15 5.87
N ILE A 158 -19.33 -3.40 6.83
CA ILE A 158 -18.70 -3.16 8.13
C ILE A 158 -19.26 -4.20 9.11
N ALA A 159 -18.36 -4.95 9.75
CA ALA A 159 -18.68 -5.93 10.77
C ALA A 159 -19.10 -5.25 12.07
N ARG A 160 -19.71 -6.01 12.97
CA ARG A 160 -20.12 -5.54 14.31
C ARG A 160 -18.98 -4.98 15.16
N ASP A 161 -17.75 -5.48 14.99
CA ASP A 161 -16.55 -4.98 15.67
C ASP A 161 -15.99 -3.69 15.03
N GLY A 162 -16.65 -3.17 13.99
CA GLY A 162 -16.28 -1.95 13.29
C GLY A 162 -15.18 -2.15 12.23
N THR A 163 -14.80 -3.38 11.92
CA THR A 163 -13.82 -3.70 10.85
C THR A 163 -14.51 -3.90 9.50
N ILE A 164 -13.76 -3.87 8.40
CA ILE A 164 -14.27 -4.36 7.10
C ILE A 164 -14.34 -5.89 7.16
N MET A 165 -15.49 -6.45 6.78
CA MET A 165 -15.65 -7.90 6.66
C MET A 165 -14.72 -8.46 5.58
N GLU A 166 -13.99 -9.52 5.89
CA GLU A 166 -13.12 -10.21 4.95
C GLU A 166 -13.90 -11.21 4.08
N TRP A 167 -14.88 -11.90 4.68
CA TRP A 167 -15.75 -12.84 3.98
C TRP A 167 -17.20 -12.36 3.97
N ALA A 168 -17.95 -12.72 2.92
CA ALA A 168 -19.40 -12.52 2.90
C ALA A 168 -20.10 -13.61 3.75
N SER A 169 -19.95 -13.56 5.07
CA SER A 169 -20.78 -14.35 5.97
C SER A 169 -22.24 -13.86 5.86
N GLY A 170 -23.17 -14.82 5.81
CA GLY A 170 -24.59 -14.50 5.85
C GLY A 170 -24.94 -13.81 7.17
N CYS A 171 -25.91 -12.89 7.15
CA CYS A 171 -26.57 -12.46 8.37
C CYS A 171 -27.20 -13.73 8.98
N LEU A 172 -26.55 -14.28 10.01
CA LEU A 172 -27.03 -15.47 10.67
C LEU A 172 -28.27 -15.04 11.45
N VAL A 173 -29.43 -15.06 10.78
CA VAL A 173 -30.70 -15.19 11.47
C VAL A 173 -30.63 -16.56 12.11
N LYS A 174 -30.02 -16.59 13.31
CA LYS A 174 -30.23 -17.66 14.26
C LYS A 174 -31.71 -17.56 14.56
N LEU A 175 -32.51 -18.30 13.79
CA LEU A 175 -33.88 -18.62 14.12
C LEU A 175 -33.80 -19.23 15.53
N LEU A 176 -34.02 -18.38 16.53
CA LEU A 176 -34.45 -18.79 17.86
C LEU A 176 -35.88 -19.34 17.74
N SER A 177 -36.11 -20.30 16.85
CA SER A 177 -37.35 -21.05 16.75
C SER A 177 -37.39 -22.24 17.72
N SER A 178 -36.40 -22.35 18.63
CA SER A 178 -36.48 -23.25 19.77
C SER A 178 -36.48 -22.44 21.07
N GLY A 179 -37.64 -21.91 21.47
CA GLY A 179 -37.89 -21.68 22.90
C GLY A 179 -38.61 -20.40 23.36
N PHE A 180 -38.96 -19.44 22.49
CA PHE A 180 -39.70 -18.25 22.95
C PHE A 180 -41.16 -18.26 22.49
N SER A 181 -42.05 -18.31 23.47
CA SER A 181 -43.49 -18.03 23.33
C SER A 181 -43.71 -16.64 22.74
N ASN A 182 -44.71 -16.52 21.86
CA ASN A 182 -45.10 -15.32 21.13
C ASN A 182 -45.55 -14.16 22.04
N SER A 183 -44.61 -13.48 22.70
CA SER A 183 -44.89 -12.16 23.29
C SER A 183 -43.68 -11.23 23.17
N ILE A 184 -43.83 -10.24 22.28
CA ILE A 184 -43.08 -8.98 22.21
C ILE A 184 -41.59 -9.11 21.88
N ILE A 185 -41.27 -9.32 20.59
CA ILE A 185 -39.98 -8.88 20.05
C ILE A 185 -40.16 -7.42 19.61
N SER A 186 -39.62 -6.47 20.38
CA SER A 186 -39.59 -5.04 20.01
C SER A 186 -38.78 -4.85 18.71
N SER A 187 -39.16 -3.88 17.86
CA SER A 187 -38.42 -3.50 16.64
C SER A 187 -36.95 -3.19 16.90
N THR A 188 -36.61 -2.73 18.11
CA THR A 188 -35.23 -2.49 18.57
C THR A 188 -34.43 -3.80 18.74
N MET A 189 -35.10 -4.90 19.12
CA MET A 189 -34.47 -6.20 19.35
C MET A 189 -34.22 -6.95 18.02
N VAL A 190 -35.07 -6.74 17.00
CA VAL A 190 -34.82 -7.20 15.63
C VAL A 190 -33.62 -6.46 15.01
N PHE A 191 -33.47 -5.16 15.28
CA PHE A 191 -32.34 -4.37 14.80
C PHE A 191 -30.99 -4.82 15.40
N LEU A 192 -31.01 -5.31 16.64
CA LEU A 192 -29.83 -5.86 17.33
C LEU A 192 -29.38 -7.24 16.80
N ILE A 193 -30.27 -7.97 16.12
CA ILE A 193 -30.01 -9.33 15.60
C ILE A 193 -29.54 -9.31 14.12
N LEU A 194 -29.72 -8.19 13.41
CA LEU A 194 -29.40 -8.06 11.98
C LEU A 194 -28.05 -7.40 11.67
N GLN A 195 -27.11 -7.38 12.61
CA GLN A 195 -25.77 -6.86 12.33
C GLN A 195 -24.94 -7.91 11.59
N ALA A 196 -24.28 -7.49 10.51
CA ALA A 196 -23.36 -8.35 9.78
C ALA A 196 -22.15 -8.67 10.67
N GLN A 197 -21.82 -9.96 10.79
CA GLN A 197 -20.74 -10.46 11.62
C GLN A 197 -19.85 -11.32 10.74
N ASP A 198 -18.57 -10.98 10.64
CA ASP A 198 -17.60 -11.78 9.91
C ASP A 198 -17.44 -13.18 10.53
N PHE A 199 -16.87 -14.12 9.78
CA PHE A 199 -16.48 -15.39 10.38
C PHE A 199 -15.44 -15.19 11.48
N GLU A 200 -15.35 -16.16 12.39
CA GLU A 200 -14.31 -16.15 13.40
C GLU A 200 -12.94 -16.36 12.72
N ASP A 201 -12.00 -15.50 13.10
CA ASP A 201 -10.69 -15.35 12.49
C ASP A 201 -9.66 -16.14 13.32
N PRO A 202 -9.14 -17.28 12.81
CA PRO A 202 -8.17 -18.10 13.53
C PRO A 202 -6.77 -17.48 13.57
N ASP A 203 -6.47 -16.50 12.72
CA ASP A 203 -5.18 -15.81 12.62
C ASP A 203 -5.40 -14.29 12.51
N VAL A 204 -5.79 -13.67 13.62
CA VAL A 204 -6.10 -12.23 13.66
C VAL A 204 -4.94 -11.37 13.14
N HIS A 205 -3.70 -11.84 13.23
CA HIS A 205 -2.48 -11.15 12.80
C HIS A 205 -1.98 -11.58 11.42
N HIS A 206 -2.85 -12.19 10.62
CA HIS A 206 -2.52 -12.68 9.31
C HIS A 206 -1.81 -11.62 8.46
N ARG A 207 -0.76 -12.04 7.76
CA ARG A 207 0.09 -11.17 6.93
C ARG A 207 -0.67 -10.54 5.76
N HIS A 208 -1.68 -11.21 5.22
CA HIS A 208 -2.53 -10.64 4.18
C HIS A 208 -3.62 -9.73 4.77
N VAL A 209 -3.88 -8.64 4.05
CA VAL A 209 -4.98 -7.71 4.30
C VAL A 209 -5.83 -7.58 3.02
N SER A 210 -6.08 -8.72 2.38
CA SER A 210 -6.74 -8.89 1.07
C SER A 210 -8.05 -8.12 0.93
N HIS A 211 -8.88 -8.11 1.96
CA HIS A 211 -10.15 -7.38 2.01
C HIS A 211 -10.02 -5.85 1.99
N LEU A 212 -8.80 -5.31 2.13
CA LEU A 212 -8.48 -3.90 2.02
C LEU A 212 -8.00 -3.50 0.62
N PHE A 213 -8.04 -4.42 -0.36
CA PHE A 213 -7.66 -4.14 -1.74
C PHE A 213 -8.35 -2.89 -2.32
N GLY A 214 -9.63 -2.67 -2.01
CA GLY A 214 -10.39 -1.51 -2.48
C GLY A 214 -9.86 -0.16 -1.98
N LEU A 215 -9.08 -0.13 -0.89
CA LEU A 215 -8.38 1.06 -0.39
C LEU A 215 -7.02 1.24 -1.08
N PHE A 216 -6.27 0.14 -1.24
CA PHE A 216 -5.02 0.11 -2.01
C PHE A 216 -4.67 -1.33 -2.44
N PRO A 217 -4.30 -1.56 -3.71
CA PRO A 217 -4.08 -0.57 -4.78
C PRO A 217 -5.35 -0.11 -5.50
N GLY A 218 -6.53 -0.62 -5.12
CA GLY A 218 -7.82 -0.16 -5.62
C GLY A 218 -8.14 1.29 -5.23
N HIS A 219 -9.26 1.79 -5.75
CA HIS A 219 -9.74 3.16 -5.57
C HIS A 219 -11.23 3.24 -5.23
N THR A 220 -11.85 2.11 -4.89
CA THR A 220 -13.27 2.00 -4.52
C THR A 220 -13.54 2.36 -3.06
N ILE A 221 -12.51 2.47 -2.22
CA ILE A 221 -12.57 2.97 -0.85
C ILE A 221 -11.66 4.21 -0.75
N THR A 222 -12.25 5.38 -0.54
CA THR A 222 -11.52 6.66 -0.43
C THR A 222 -12.07 7.52 0.72
N ILE A 223 -11.24 8.43 1.22
CA ILE A 223 -11.62 9.33 2.31
C ILE A 223 -12.77 10.25 1.88
N GLU A 224 -12.76 10.67 0.63
CA GLU A 224 -13.74 11.59 0.06
C GLU A 224 -15.11 10.94 -0.17
N GLN A 225 -15.13 9.68 -0.64
CA GLN A 225 -16.36 9.05 -1.11
C GLN A 225 -16.95 8.07 -0.08
N THR A 226 -16.11 7.43 0.72
CA THR A 226 -16.51 6.35 1.65
C THR A 226 -15.79 6.47 3.00
N PRO A 227 -15.92 7.60 3.73
CA PRO A 227 -15.19 7.83 4.97
C PRO A 227 -15.47 6.79 6.07
N GLU A 228 -16.68 6.23 6.11
CA GLU A 228 -17.06 5.13 7.02
C GLU A 228 -16.30 3.84 6.72
N LEU A 229 -16.09 3.50 5.44
CA LEU A 229 -15.27 2.36 5.05
C LEU A 229 -13.79 2.61 5.33
N CYS A 230 -13.28 3.84 5.17
CA CYS A 230 -11.91 4.17 5.58
C CYS A 230 -11.71 4.02 7.09
N LYS A 231 -12.69 4.43 7.90
CA LYS A 231 -12.66 4.19 9.35
C LYS A 231 -12.65 2.70 9.65
N ALA A 232 -13.46 1.90 8.97
CA ALA A 232 -13.49 0.46 9.14
C ALA A 232 -12.19 -0.22 8.68
N ALA A 233 -11.57 0.25 7.59
CA ALA A 233 -10.26 -0.21 7.13
C ALA A 233 -9.15 0.09 8.14
N SER A 234 -9.19 1.27 8.76
CA SER A 234 -8.28 1.63 9.85
C SER A 234 -8.44 0.68 11.05
N ASN A 235 -9.68 0.34 11.42
CA ASN A 235 -9.95 -0.66 12.45
C ASN A 235 -9.45 -2.05 12.06
N SER A 236 -9.61 -2.48 10.80
CA SER A 236 -9.06 -3.75 10.29
C SER A 236 -7.54 -3.79 10.41
N LEU A 237 -6.84 -2.71 10.02
CA LEU A 237 -5.39 -2.60 10.16
C LEU A 237 -4.95 -2.62 11.62
N TYR A 238 -5.68 -1.92 12.50
CA TYR A 238 -5.42 -1.94 13.93
C TYR A 238 -5.57 -3.37 14.50
N LYS A 239 -6.65 -4.08 14.15
CA LYS A 239 -6.90 -5.47 14.55
C LYS A 239 -5.78 -6.41 14.06
N ARG A 240 -5.36 -6.26 12.81
CA ARG A 240 -4.24 -7.03 12.24
C ARG A 240 -2.90 -6.72 12.91
N GLY A 241 -2.70 -5.47 13.37
CA GLY A 241 -1.45 -4.98 13.97
C GLY A 241 -1.35 -5.00 15.50
N SER A 242 -2.42 -5.34 16.24
CA SER A 242 -2.45 -5.19 17.70
C SER A 242 -1.95 -6.45 18.45
N HIS A 243 -0.65 -6.57 18.72
CA HIS A 243 -0.15 -7.58 19.67
C HIS A 243 -0.15 -7.07 21.12
N LYS A 244 -0.42 -7.98 22.08
CA LYS A 244 0.14 -7.89 23.44
C LYS A 244 1.66 -8.14 23.37
N LEU A 245 2.42 -7.25 24.01
CA LEU A 245 3.89 -7.27 24.12
C LEU A 245 4.44 -8.66 24.44
N ASN A 246 5.37 -9.16 23.62
CA ASN A 246 6.25 -10.27 23.98
C ASN A 246 7.62 -9.69 24.37
N THR A 247 7.94 -9.77 25.66
CA THR A 247 9.09 -9.10 26.30
C THR A 247 10.45 -9.64 25.85
N ASP A 248 10.52 -10.84 25.30
CA ASP A 248 11.79 -11.53 25.04
C ASP A 248 12.51 -11.00 23.78
N ARG A 249 11.77 -10.46 22.80
CA ARG A 249 12.30 -9.93 21.52
C ARG A 249 13.02 -8.59 21.68
N ILE A 250 12.72 -7.84 22.73
CA ILE A 250 13.36 -6.56 23.06
C ILE A 250 14.82 -6.79 23.48
N THR A 251 15.08 -7.87 24.22
CA THR A 251 16.39 -8.22 24.76
C THR A 251 17.41 -8.56 23.67
N ASN A 252 17.02 -9.31 22.64
CA ASN A 252 17.94 -9.75 21.59
C ASN A 252 18.29 -8.63 20.59
N ASN A 253 17.32 -7.76 20.24
CA ASN A 253 17.56 -6.60 19.38
C ASN A 253 18.43 -5.52 20.06
N LEU A 254 18.39 -5.42 21.40
CA LEU A 254 19.31 -4.56 22.14
C LEU A 254 20.75 -5.10 22.09
N ILE A 255 20.93 -6.41 22.20
CA ILE A 255 22.26 -7.06 22.23
C ILE A 255 22.97 -6.91 20.88
N LEU A 256 22.26 -7.05 19.75
CA LEU A 256 22.82 -6.88 18.40
C LEU A 256 23.18 -5.42 18.10
N ASN A 257 22.31 -4.46 18.45
CA ASN A 257 22.60 -3.03 18.25
C ASN A 257 23.74 -2.52 19.16
N LEU A 258 23.91 -3.10 20.36
CA LEU A 258 25.04 -2.80 21.25
C LEU A 258 26.36 -3.43 20.78
N HIS A 259 26.34 -4.54 20.04
CA HIS A 259 27.55 -5.11 19.43
C HIS A 259 28.10 -4.24 18.29
N MET A 260 27.26 -3.48 17.60
CA MET A 260 27.70 -2.47 16.62
C MET A 260 28.41 -1.27 17.26
N ALA A 261 28.26 -1.07 18.57
CA ALA A 261 28.84 0.05 19.30
C ALA A 261 30.10 -0.30 20.12
N LYS A 262 30.63 -1.54 20.01
CA LYS A 262 31.89 -1.92 20.67
C LYS A 262 33.10 -1.58 19.80
N PRO A 263 34.03 -0.71 20.27
CA PRO A 263 35.32 -0.51 19.62
C PRO A 263 36.29 -1.58 20.12
N ASP A 264 36.15 -2.83 19.70
CA ASP A 264 37.15 -3.87 20.01
C ASP A 264 37.20 -4.93 18.90
N ARG A 265 37.84 -4.54 17.79
CA ARG A 265 38.73 -5.39 16.97
C ARG A 265 39.70 -4.46 16.22
N THR A 266 40.60 -3.83 16.96
CA THR A 266 41.95 -3.62 16.43
C THR A 266 42.60 -5.01 16.34
N ASP A 267 43.31 -5.27 15.25
CA ASP A 267 44.04 -6.50 14.96
C ASP A 267 43.20 -7.60 14.29
N LEU A 268 43.07 -7.50 12.96
CA LEU A 268 43.08 -8.63 12.00
C LEU A 268 42.92 -8.15 10.55
N TRP A 269 43.69 -7.15 10.10
CA TRP A 269 43.98 -6.92 8.68
C TRP A 269 45.38 -6.31 8.54
N GLY A 270 46.39 -7.15 8.73
CA GLY A 270 47.72 -6.90 8.16
C GLY A 270 47.75 -7.36 6.70
N VAL A 271 48.52 -6.62 5.90
CA VAL A 271 49.02 -6.91 4.54
C VAL A 271 48.37 -6.12 3.39
N ASN A 272 49.11 -5.07 3.02
CA ASN A 272 49.43 -4.55 1.68
C ASN A 272 48.31 -4.27 0.68
N TRP A 273 48.00 -2.98 0.50
CA TRP A 273 48.02 -2.39 -0.84
C TRP A 273 48.96 -1.21 -0.90
N ALA A 274 49.80 -1.26 -1.93
CA ALA A 274 50.92 -0.40 -2.18
C ALA A 274 50.51 1.00 -2.62
N ARG A 275 51.43 1.94 -2.37
CA ARG A 275 51.64 3.15 -3.15
C ARG A 275 51.63 2.83 -4.65
N SER A 276 50.72 3.42 -5.40
CA SER A 276 51.02 4.04 -6.70
C SER A 276 49.85 4.90 -7.16
N ASP A 277 50.20 6.14 -7.49
CA ASP A 277 49.56 6.98 -8.50
C ASP A 277 48.19 7.60 -8.19
N ARG A 278 48.28 8.83 -7.67
CA ARG A 278 47.64 9.98 -8.33
C ARG A 278 48.35 11.28 -7.95
N GLN A 279 49.45 11.54 -8.66
CA GLN A 279 49.80 12.90 -9.04
C GLN A 279 48.75 13.40 -10.05
N ASP A 280 48.65 14.73 -10.17
CA ASP A 280 48.01 15.47 -11.25
C ASP A 280 46.49 15.69 -11.17
N TRP A 281 46.09 16.77 -10.47
CA TRP A 281 45.52 18.03 -11.04
C TRP A 281 44.79 18.86 -9.97
N ALA A 282 45.51 19.80 -9.33
CA ALA A 282 44.90 20.93 -8.63
C ALA A 282 45.94 22.06 -8.46
N SER A 283 46.33 22.68 -9.58
CA SER A 283 46.93 24.02 -9.56
C SER A 283 45.81 25.07 -9.68
N HIS A 284 45.94 26.16 -8.90
CA HIS A 284 45.18 27.43 -8.90
C HIS A 284 44.13 27.61 -7.78
N MET A 285 44.58 27.96 -6.57
CA MET A 285 44.27 29.23 -5.85
C MET A 285 44.77 29.17 -4.38
N PRO A 286 45.27 30.27 -3.80
CA PRO A 286 45.94 30.25 -2.50
C PRO A 286 44.97 30.50 -1.34
N ILE A 287 45.06 29.71 -0.27
CA ILE A 287 44.49 30.06 1.04
C ILE A 287 45.55 29.87 2.13
N ASP A 288 45.62 30.93 2.93
CA ASP A 288 46.57 31.30 3.97
C ASP A 288 46.76 30.25 5.08
N GLN A 289 48.02 30.06 5.50
CA GLN A 289 48.39 29.30 6.69
C GLN A 289 48.36 30.23 7.89
N ASN A 290 47.50 30.01 8.89
CA ASN A 290 47.77 30.35 10.29
C ASN A 290 46.76 29.72 11.25
N PHE A 291 47.25 29.41 12.46
CA PHE A 291 46.61 28.77 13.62
C PHE A 291 46.70 27.24 13.74
N ALA A 292 47.84 26.81 14.26
CA ALA A 292 47.94 25.61 15.09
C ALA A 292 48.21 26.02 16.55
N SER A 293 47.36 25.56 17.48
CA SER A 293 47.72 25.37 18.89
C SER A 293 46.89 24.22 19.48
N PRO A 294 47.51 23.28 20.24
CA PRO A 294 46.83 22.09 20.73
C PRO A 294 46.09 22.36 22.04
N ILE A 295 44.83 21.90 22.13
CA ILE A 295 44.05 21.89 23.37
C ILE A 295 44.26 20.56 24.09
N THR A 296 44.89 20.59 25.26
CA THR A 296 44.99 19.45 26.17
C THR A 296 43.73 19.38 27.03
N VAL A 297 42.96 18.29 26.95
CA VAL A 297 41.75 18.07 27.77
C VAL A 297 42.10 17.21 28.99
N SER A 298 41.78 17.70 30.20
CA SER A 298 42.06 16.97 31.45
C SER A 298 41.09 15.80 31.70
N ARG A 299 41.58 14.79 32.42
CA ARG A 299 40.92 13.52 32.76
C ARG A 299 39.54 13.68 33.44
N ASP A 300 39.32 14.81 34.12
CA ASP A 300 38.05 15.10 34.80
C ASP A 300 36.92 15.47 33.84
N ARG A 301 37.22 16.05 32.67
CA ARG A 301 36.21 16.30 31.62
C ARG A 301 35.75 15.02 30.93
N LEU A 302 36.61 14.00 30.85
CA LEU A 302 36.25 12.68 30.34
C LEU A 302 35.30 11.95 31.31
N LEU A 303 35.54 12.04 32.62
CA LEU A 303 34.65 11.44 33.63
C LEU A 303 33.27 12.11 33.70
N ALA A 304 33.19 13.43 33.45
CA ALA A 304 31.93 14.14 33.29
C ALA A 304 31.18 13.70 32.02
N LEU A 305 31.89 13.45 30.91
CA LEU A 305 31.32 12.91 29.67
C LEU A 305 30.76 11.49 29.87
N PHE A 306 31.48 10.64 30.63
CA PHE A 306 31.04 9.28 30.94
C PHE A 306 29.79 9.23 31.84
N HIS A 307 29.67 10.14 32.81
CA HIS A 307 28.44 10.25 33.60
C HIS A 307 27.27 10.84 32.79
N PHE A 308 27.54 11.77 31.88
CA PHE A 308 26.52 12.32 30.98
C PHE A 308 25.99 11.26 30.00
N VAL A 309 26.87 10.41 29.48
CA VAL A 309 26.51 9.27 28.62
C VAL A 309 25.74 8.20 29.40
N LYS A 310 26.13 7.87 30.64
CA LYS A 310 25.35 6.95 31.49
C LYS A 310 23.96 7.50 31.82
N PHE A 311 23.83 8.81 32.09
CA PHE A 311 22.53 9.42 32.38
C PHE A 311 21.64 9.50 31.13
N HIS A 312 22.21 9.75 29.94
CA HIS A 312 21.48 9.68 28.67
C HIS A 312 21.03 8.27 28.29
N ILE A 313 21.82 7.24 28.63
CA ILE A 313 21.45 5.84 28.41
C ILE A 313 20.29 5.43 29.34
N ILE A 314 20.27 5.89 30.59
CA ILE A 314 19.17 5.62 31.53
C ILE A 314 17.89 6.38 31.15
N PHE A 315 17.99 7.60 30.60
CA PHE A 315 16.83 8.33 30.09
C PHE A 315 16.29 7.72 28.77
N ASN A 316 17.17 7.20 27.92
CA ASN A 316 16.77 6.40 26.76
C ASN A 316 16.16 5.06 27.16
N PHE A 317 16.43 4.51 28.36
CA PHE A 317 15.76 3.33 28.87
C PHE A 317 14.25 3.54 29.11
N PHE A 318 13.81 4.77 29.39
CA PHE A 318 12.38 5.12 29.46
C PHE A 318 11.79 5.59 28.11
N GLY A 319 12.64 6.03 27.17
CA GLY A 319 12.24 6.45 25.82
C GLY A 319 12.26 5.35 24.74
N LEU A 320 12.98 4.24 24.97
CA LEU A 320 13.05 3.06 24.09
C LEU A 320 12.08 1.94 24.49
N SER A 321 10.92 2.29 25.05
CA SER A 321 9.74 1.43 24.93
C SER A 321 9.18 1.55 23.50
N PHE A 322 10.01 1.31 22.48
CA PHE A 322 9.51 0.97 21.15
C PHE A 322 8.97 -0.45 21.27
N ALA A 323 7.70 -0.52 21.68
CA ALA A 323 6.90 -1.72 21.60
C ALA A 323 7.18 -2.40 20.24
N VAL A 324 7.58 -3.68 20.29
CA VAL A 324 7.44 -4.58 19.16
C VAL A 324 5.95 -4.56 18.82
N SER A 325 5.58 -3.71 17.86
CA SER A 325 4.20 -3.57 17.41
C SER A 325 3.78 -4.88 16.76
N GLY A 326 2.55 -5.33 16.95
CA GLY A 326 2.00 -6.49 16.22
C GLY A 326 1.81 -6.27 14.72
N ASP A 327 2.32 -5.16 14.20
CA ASP A 327 2.39 -4.88 12.77
C ASP A 327 3.44 -5.75 12.02
N VAL A 328 4.24 -6.56 12.75
CA VAL A 328 5.29 -7.41 12.17
C VAL A 328 4.71 -8.34 11.11
N GLY A 329 5.40 -8.44 9.99
CA GLY A 329 5.11 -9.38 8.91
C GLY A 329 6.23 -9.31 7.87
N PRO A 330 6.16 -10.17 6.84
CA PRO A 330 7.17 -10.17 5.79
C PRO A 330 7.25 -8.81 5.10
N GLY A 331 8.36 -8.54 4.41
CA GLY A 331 8.62 -7.25 3.78
C GLY A 331 7.42 -6.69 2.99
N TRP A 332 6.80 -7.50 2.13
CA TRP A 332 5.65 -7.06 1.32
C TRP A 332 4.44 -6.67 2.17
N SER A 333 4.18 -7.40 3.26
CA SER A 333 3.04 -7.13 4.15
C SER A 333 3.22 -5.79 4.85
N THR A 334 4.40 -5.58 5.43
CA THR A 334 4.77 -4.32 6.10
C THR A 334 4.66 -3.14 5.14
N THR A 335 5.11 -3.33 3.90
CA THR A 335 5.04 -2.33 2.84
C THR A 335 3.62 -2.04 2.35
N TRP A 336 2.78 -3.07 2.20
CA TRP A 336 1.40 -2.90 1.80
C TRP A 336 0.60 -2.17 2.90
N LYS A 337 0.78 -2.57 4.17
CA LYS A 337 0.22 -1.85 5.33
C LYS A 337 0.67 -0.39 5.36
N MET A 338 1.94 -0.10 5.01
CA MET A 338 2.46 1.27 4.95
C MET A 338 1.74 2.10 3.88
N ALA A 339 1.53 1.56 2.67
CA ALA A 339 0.76 2.23 1.63
C ALA A 339 -0.71 2.45 2.01
N LEU A 340 -1.33 1.48 2.70
CA LEU A 340 -2.69 1.62 3.23
C LEU A 340 -2.77 2.72 4.30
N GLN A 341 -1.80 2.81 5.22
CA GLN A 341 -1.73 3.90 6.19
C GLN A 341 -1.52 5.27 5.52
N ALA A 342 -0.73 5.33 4.44
CA ALA A 342 -0.57 6.54 3.64
C ALA A 342 -1.90 6.95 2.98
N ARG A 343 -2.66 6.01 2.42
CA ARG A 343 -4.00 6.25 1.86
C ARG A 343 -5.02 6.71 2.90
N LEU A 344 -4.86 6.27 4.15
CA LEU A 344 -5.66 6.74 5.30
C LEU A 344 -5.18 8.08 5.89
N ARG A 345 -4.15 8.71 5.30
CA ARG A 345 -3.50 9.94 5.81
C ARG A 345 -2.90 9.80 7.21
N ASN A 346 -2.57 8.58 7.61
CA ASN A 346 -1.92 8.29 8.89
C ASN A 346 -0.40 8.28 8.72
N SER A 347 0.19 9.47 8.67
CA SER A 347 1.62 9.64 8.43
C SER A 347 2.51 9.05 9.53
N GLU A 348 2.04 9.10 10.78
CA GLU A 348 2.76 8.56 11.93
C GLU A 348 2.91 7.03 11.84
N HIS A 349 1.81 6.32 11.54
CA HIS A 349 1.84 4.86 11.42
C HIS A 349 2.58 4.42 10.16
N ALA A 350 2.41 5.13 9.04
CA ALA A 350 3.18 4.85 7.81
C ALA A 350 4.70 4.98 8.07
N TYR A 351 5.14 6.05 8.75
CA TYR A 351 6.55 6.22 9.14
C TYR A 351 7.03 5.13 10.13
N LYS A 352 6.17 4.71 11.06
CA LYS A 352 6.48 3.61 11.99
C LYS A 352 6.74 2.30 11.23
N LEU A 353 5.90 1.94 10.27
CA LEU A 353 6.08 0.74 9.43
C LEU A 353 7.34 0.83 8.58
N MET A 354 7.65 2.01 8.03
CA MET A 354 8.90 2.23 7.30
C MET A 354 10.12 1.92 8.17
N LYS A 355 10.15 2.40 9.42
CA LYS A 355 11.24 2.08 10.35
C LYS A 355 11.31 0.59 10.69
N GLN A 356 10.17 -0.09 10.76
CA GLN A 356 10.14 -1.54 11.02
C GLN A 356 10.66 -2.35 9.83
N LEU A 357 10.44 -1.87 8.60
CA LEU A 357 11.02 -2.48 7.41
C LEU A 357 12.54 -2.21 7.34
N ILE A 358 13.02 -1.06 7.82
CA ILE A 358 14.46 -0.71 7.86
C ILE A 358 15.13 -1.32 9.10
N VAL A 359 15.14 -2.65 9.16
CA VAL A 359 15.81 -3.46 10.18
C VAL A 359 16.68 -4.49 9.47
N LEU A 360 17.93 -4.66 9.94
CA LEU A 360 18.85 -5.65 9.38
C LEU A 360 18.39 -7.07 9.74
N VAL A 361 18.20 -7.89 8.72
CA VAL A 361 17.95 -9.34 8.84
C VAL A 361 19.26 -10.08 8.67
N ASP A 362 19.55 -10.95 9.63
CA ASP A 362 20.71 -11.84 9.60
C ASP A 362 20.35 -13.13 8.83
N PRO A 363 20.95 -13.39 7.65
CA PRO A 363 20.63 -14.58 6.86
C PRO A 363 21.01 -15.89 7.57
N ASP A 364 21.86 -15.85 8.58
CA ASP A 364 22.24 -17.04 9.37
C ASP A 364 21.25 -17.30 10.54
N HIS A 365 20.40 -16.32 10.88
CA HIS A 365 19.47 -16.37 12.02
C HIS A 365 18.07 -15.84 11.68
N GLU A 366 17.54 -16.27 10.54
CA GLU A 366 16.22 -15.83 10.05
C GLU A 366 15.07 -16.34 10.94
N ALA A 367 14.08 -15.47 11.18
CA ALA A 367 12.82 -15.83 11.81
C ALA A 367 11.67 -15.73 10.80
N ASP A 368 10.74 -16.68 10.86
CA ASP A 368 9.57 -16.71 9.98
C ASP A 368 8.82 -15.37 10.01
N TYR A 369 8.59 -14.80 8.83
CA TYR A 369 7.81 -13.59 8.61
C TYR A 369 8.33 -12.34 9.33
N GLU A 370 9.61 -12.27 9.70
CA GLU A 370 10.12 -11.10 10.42
C GLU A 370 10.14 -9.81 9.60
N GLY A 371 10.38 -9.93 8.28
CA GLY A 371 10.56 -8.79 7.38
C GLY A 371 11.81 -7.98 7.68
N GLY A 372 12.31 -7.25 6.70
CA GLY A 372 13.43 -6.34 6.87
C GLY A 372 14.31 -6.24 5.64
N PHE A 373 15.56 -5.79 5.81
CA PHE A 373 16.58 -5.74 4.78
C PHE A 373 17.79 -6.60 5.15
N TYR A 374 18.34 -7.29 4.16
CA TYR A 374 19.71 -7.79 4.24
C TYR A 374 20.71 -6.64 4.10
N SER A 375 22.00 -6.94 4.33
CA SER A 375 23.10 -5.96 4.23
C SER A 375 23.26 -5.32 2.84
N ASN A 376 22.78 -5.99 1.79
CA ASN A 376 22.75 -5.47 0.42
C ASN A 376 21.47 -4.68 0.07
N LEU A 377 20.63 -4.37 1.07
CA LEU A 377 19.33 -3.70 0.92
C LEU A 377 18.29 -4.48 0.12
N PHE A 378 18.46 -5.78 -0.08
CA PHE A 378 17.36 -6.64 -0.53
C PHE A 378 16.40 -6.94 0.60
N THR A 379 15.10 -6.97 0.29
CA THR A 379 14.08 -7.20 1.31
C THR A 379 13.94 -8.67 1.66
N ALA A 380 13.71 -8.93 2.94
CA ALA A 380 13.47 -10.25 3.47
C ALA A 380 11.97 -10.51 3.59
N HIS A 381 11.55 -11.71 3.18
CA HIS A 381 10.33 -12.32 3.66
C HIS A 381 10.49 -12.83 5.10
N PRO A 382 11.57 -13.54 5.49
CA PRO A 382 12.68 -14.20 4.74
C PRO A 382 12.29 -15.51 4.00
N PRO A 383 13.08 -15.98 3.00
CA PRO A 383 14.35 -15.44 2.53
C PRO A 383 14.15 -14.21 1.62
N PHE A 384 15.12 -13.86 0.77
CA PHE A 384 14.99 -12.76 -0.19
C PHE A 384 13.69 -12.83 -1.02
N GLN A 385 12.95 -11.72 -0.98
CA GLN A 385 11.82 -11.42 -1.85
C GLN A 385 11.89 -9.95 -2.28
N ILE A 386 11.71 -9.66 -3.56
CA ILE A 386 11.92 -8.31 -4.13
C ILE A 386 10.70 -7.39 -4.01
N ASP A 387 9.55 -7.93 -3.62
CA ASP A 387 8.27 -7.22 -3.56
C ASP A 387 8.33 -5.91 -2.77
N ALA A 388 8.91 -5.93 -1.57
CA ALA A 388 9.02 -4.75 -0.72
C ALA A 388 10.07 -3.74 -1.18
N ASN A 389 11.10 -4.19 -1.91
CA ASN A 389 11.99 -3.25 -2.61
C ASN A 389 11.23 -2.37 -3.61
N PHE A 390 10.19 -2.92 -4.27
CA PHE A 390 9.32 -2.13 -5.16
C PHE A 390 8.21 -1.39 -4.41
N GLY A 391 7.63 -2.00 -3.39
CA GLY A 391 6.52 -1.40 -2.67
C GLY A 391 6.95 -0.24 -1.76
N LEU A 392 8.16 -0.25 -1.18
CA LEU A 392 8.65 0.84 -0.32
C LEU A 392 8.66 2.20 -1.05
N PRO A 393 9.29 2.36 -2.23
CA PRO A 393 9.23 3.62 -2.95
C PRO A 393 7.80 3.98 -3.39
N ALA A 394 6.94 3.00 -3.67
CA ALA A 394 5.52 3.26 -3.97
C ALA A 394 4.77 3.82 -2.75
N ALA A 395 4.99 3.25 -1.56
CA ALA A 395 4.39 3.73 -0.32
C ALA A 395 4.88 5.13 0.06
N ILE A 396 6.18 5.41 -0.10
CA ILE A 396 6.75 6.76 0.09
C ILE A 396 6.11 7.74 -0.92
N ALA A 397 5.96 7.34 -2.19
CA ALA A 397 5.29 8.18 -3.18
C ALA A 397 3.84 8.48 -2.76
N GLU A 398 3.09 7.48 -2.28
CA GLU A 398 1.72 7.63 -1.76
C GLU A 398 1.62 8.51 -0.50
N MET A 399 2.70 8.64 0.29
CA MET A 399 2.76 9.59 1.40
C MET A 399 2.95 11.05 0.92
N LEU A 400 3.62 11.24 -0.21
CA LEU A 400 4.00 12.54 -0.76
C LEU A 400 3.00 13.07 -1.79
N VAL A 401 2.41 12.20 -2.61
CA VAL A 401 1.45 12.53 -3.67
C VAL A 401 0.41 11.42 -3.81
N GLN A 402 -0.86 11.79 -3.77
CA GLN A 402 -1.97 10.94 -4.20
C GLN A 402 -2.70 11.63 -5.35
N SER A 403 -3.30 10.87 -6.26
CA SER A 403 -4.04 11.46 -7.39
C SER A 403 -5.22 10.61 -7.85
N THR A 404 -6.27 11.26 -8.32
CA THR A 404 -7.37 10.67 -9.10
C THR A 404 -7.32 11.23 -10.52
N ASP A 405 -8.35 10.99 -11.33
CA ASP A 405 -8.40 11.56 -12.67
C ASP A 405 -8.64 13.09 -12.64
N GLN A 406 -9.18 13.62 -11.53
CA GLN A 406 -9.51 15.03 -11.33
C GLN A 406 -8.69 15.68 -10.22
N ASP A 407 -8.29 14.94 -9.20
CA ASP A 407 -7.72 15.47 -7.96
C ASP A 407 -6.23 15.13 -7.82
N LEU A 408 -5.47 16.07 -7.26
CA LEU A 408 -4.09 15.89 -6.81
C LEU A 408 -3.99 16.30 -5.35
N TYR A 409 -3.52 15.38 -4.51
CA TYR A 409 -3.29 15.62 -3.09
C TYR A 409 -1.79 15.76 -2.85
N LEU A 410 -1.38 16.90 -2.31
CA LEU A 410 0.01 17.21 -1.98
C LEU A 410 0.27 16.88 -0.52
N LEU A 411 1.35 16.13 -0.27
CA LEU A 411 1.81 15.75 1.07
C LEU A 411 0.71 15.12 1.95
N PRO A 412 -0.15 14.22 1.42
CA PRO A 412 -1.34 13.73 2.13
C PRO A 412 -1.01 12.99 3.42
N ALA A 413 0.18 12.39 3.53
CA ALA A 413 0.64 11.67 4.72
C ALA A 413 2.12 11.94 5.02
N LEU A 414 2.57 13.19 4.89
CA LEU A 414 3.95 13.57 5.25
C LEU A 414 4.20 13.38 6.76
N PRO A 415 5.27 12.68 7.18
CA PRO A 415 5.69 12.61 8.58
C PRO A 415 6.35 13.93 9.02
N GLN A 416 5.55 14.99 9.20
CA GLN A 416 6.02 16.38 9.37
C GLN A 416 7.14 16.53 10.42
N ASN A 417 7.00 15.89 11.57
CA ASN A 417 7.98 15.94 12.67
C ASN A 417 9.28 15.15 12.41
N LYS A 418 9.30 14.28 11.42
CA LYS A 418 10.43 13.41 11.09
C LYS A 418 11.11 13.81 9.79
N TRP A 419 10.36 14.34 8.84
CA TRP A 419 10.83 14.93 7.59
C TRP A 419 10.47 16.41 7.52
N PRO A 420 11.05 17.26 8.39
CA PRO A 420 10.65 18.66 8.47
C PRO A 420 11.04 19.44 7.21
N THR A 421 12.10 19.07 6.51
CA THR A 421 12.52 19.73 5.27
C THR A 421 12.91 18.70 4.24
N GLY A 422 12.50 18.92 3.00
CA GLY A 422 12.85 18.05 1.90
C GLY A 422 12.24 18.50 0.59
N TYR A 423 12.56 17.77 -0.47
CA TYR A 423 11.95 17.95 -1.77
C TYR A 423 11.90 16.61 -2.51
N VAL A 424 10.99 16.53 -3.47
CA VAL A 424 10.88 15.42 -4.41
C VAL A 424 10.66 15.99 -5.80
N ARG A 425 11.28 15.38 -6.81
CA ARG A 425 11.16 15.79 -8.22
C ARG A 425 10.83 14.59 -9.09
N GLY A 426 10.00 14.82 -10.09
CA GLY A 426 9.70 13.84 -11.13
C GLY A 426 8.62 12.82 -10.78
N LEU A 427 7.89 12.99 -9.66
CA LEU A 427 6.75 12.11 -9.38
C LEU A 427 5.70 12.28 -10.46
N LYS A 428 5.15 11.16 -10.93
CA LYS A 428 4.01 11.19 -11.84
C LYS A 428 2.72 11.16 -11.04
N ALA A 429 1.71 11.86 -11.54
CA ALA A 429 0.34 11.80 -11.07
C ALA A 429 -0.58 11.43 -12.24
N ARG A 430 -1.74 10.85 -11.90
CA ARG A 430 -2.76 10.47 -12.87
C ARG A 430 -3.19 11.67 -13.71
N GLY A 431 -3.56 11.40 -14.95
CA GLY A 431 -3.81 12.42 -15.96
C GLY A 431 -2.57 12.92 -16.70
N GLY A 432 -1.46 12.16 -16.69
CA GLY A 432 -0.25 12.50 -17.45
C GLY A 432 0.54 13.68 -16.88
N MET A 433 0.49 13.88 -15.57
CA MET A 433 1.08 15.02 -14.88
C MET A 433 2.41 14.64 -14.21
N ILE A 434 3.36 15.57 -14.18
CA ILE A 434 4.57 15.47 -13.38
C ILE A 434 4.48 16.51 -12.27
N VAL A 435 4.94 16.13 -11.07
CA VAL A 435 4.84 16.90 -9.85
C VAL A 435 6.20 16.94 -9.15
N ASN A 436 6.63 18.15 -8.80
CA ASN A 436 7.76 18.41 -7.93
C ASN A 436 7.25 19.14 -6.70
N ILE A 437 7.73 18.77 -5.51
CA ILE A 437 7.30 19.36 -4.25
C ILE A 437 8.54 19.71 -3.43
N CYS A 438 8.51 20.87 -2.79
CA CYS A 438 9.46 21.29 -1.77
C CYS A 438 8.68 21.63 -0.50
N TRP A 439 9.14 21.18 0.65
CA TRP A 439 8.53 21.45 1.95
C TRP A 439 9.59 21.87 2.98
N LYS A 440 9.17 22.70 3.93
CA LYS A 440 9.98 23.24 5.02
C LYS A 440 9.13 23.31 6.28
N GLU A 441 9.73 23.04 7.42
CA GLU A 441 9.04 22.98 8.73
C GLU A 441 7.80 22.07 8.74
N GLY A 442 7.83 20.99 7.94
CA GLY A 442 6.71 20.06 7.79
C GLY A 442 5.57 20.56 6.90
N GLU A 443 5.64 21.80 6.39
CA GLU A 443 4.63 22.39 5.52
C GLU A 443 5.11 22.46 4.06
N LEU A 444 4.16 22.35 3.13
CA LEU A 444 4.40 22.69 1.73
C LEU A 444 5.04 24.07 1.64
N HIS A 445 6.17 24.18 0.96
CA HIS A 445 6.78 25.45 0.63
C HIS A 445 6.34 25.88 -0.76
N GLU A 446 6.66 25.04 -1.75
CA GLU A 446 6.34 25.25 -3.15
C GLU A 446 6.10 23.94 -3.88
N THR A 447 5.29 23.99 -4.94
CA THR A 447 5.06 22.87 -5.84
C THR A 447 5.13 23.32 -7.28
N TRP A 448 5.61 22.44 -8.15
CA TRP A 448 5.63 22.61 -9.59
C TRP A 448 4.93 21.44 -10.24
N PHE A 449 4.07 21.73 -11.20
CA PHE A 449 3.47 20.68 -12.01
C PHE A 449 3.29 21.11 -13.46
N TRP A 450 3.29 20.11 -14.33
CA TRP A 450 3.05 20.27 -15.75
C TRP A 450 2.51 18.99 -16.36
N ILE A 451 1.92 19.14 -17.53
CA ILE A 451 1.37 18.04 -18.33
C ILE A 451 2.01 18.07 -19.72
N LYS A 452 2.22 16.88 -20.30
CA LYS A 452 2.86 16.74 -21.62
C LYS A 452 1.87 16.55 -22.77
N ASN A 453 0.67 16.04 -22.49
CA ASN A 453 -0.21 15.47 -23.51
C ASN A 453 -1.33 16.43 -23.96
N GLN A 454 -2.31 16.68 -23.09
CA GLN A 454 -3.51 17.47 -23.42
C GLN A 454 -3.84 18.43 -22.29
N ASN A 455 -4.48 19.55 -22.58
CA ASN A 455 -4.96 20.49 -21.57
C ASN A 455 -5.89 19.79 -20.58
N SER A 456 -5.87 20.22 -19.33
CA SER A 456 -6.67 19.57 -18.30
C SER A 456 -7.04 20.51 -17.16
N ILE A 457 -8.17 20.24 -16.51
CA ILE A 457 -8.57 20.90 -15.27
C ILE A 457 -8.31 19.92 -14.13
N ARG A 458 -7.71 20.42 -13.05
CA ARG A 458 -7.39 19.63 -11.85
C ARG A 458 -7.79 20.37 -10.59
N GLN A 459 -8.20 19.62 -9.58
CA GLN A 459 -8.36 20.11 -8.22
C GLN A 459 -7.10 19.78 -7.43
N LEU A 460 -6.46 20.78 -6.85
CA LEU A 460 -5.31 20.61 -5.98
C LEU A 460 -5.76 20.67 -4.53
N HIS A 461 -5.32 19.69 -3.74
CA HIS A 461 -5.66 19.53 -2.34
C HIS A 461 -4.40 19.62 -1.48
N TYR A 462 -4.42 20.47 -0.46
CA TYR A 462 -3.37 20.57 0.55
C TYR A 462 -3.96 21.11 1.86
N GLU A 463 -3.83 20.36 2.97
CA GLU A 463 -4.32 20.74 4.31
C GLU A 463 -5.75 21.31 4.33
N GLY A 464 -6.69 20.60 3.69
CA GLY A 464 -8.10 21.00 3.62
C GLY A 464 -8.39 22.16 2.65
N ARG A 465 -7.37 22.76 2.03
CA ARG A 465 -7.53 23.75 0.96
C ARG A 465 -7.69 23.04 -0.37
N VAL A 466 -8.62 23.55 -1.18
CA VAL A 466 -8.87 23.09 -2.54
C VAL A 466 -8.75 24.26 -3.50
N THR A 467 -8.05 24.07 -4.61
CA THR A 467 -7.97 25.05 -5.70
C THR A 467 -8.06 24.37 -7.05
N THR A 468 -8.94 24.88 -7.91
CA THR A 468 -9.04 24.43 -9.29
C THR A 468 -7.97 25.12 -10.13
N VAL A 469 -7.17 24.34 -10.86
CA VAL A 469 -6.16 24.84 -11.79
C VAL A 469 -6.47 24.37 -13.21
N THR A 470 -6.38 25.30 -14.16
CA THR A 470 -6.46 24.99 -15.58
C THR A 470 -5.03 24.89 -16.12
N LEU A 471 -4.68 23.68 -16.55
CA LEU A 471 -3.35 23.31 -17.01
C LEU A 471 -3.32 23.27 -18.53
N TYR A 472 -2.42 24.06 -19.11
CA TYR A 472 -2.15 24.05 -20.54
C TYR A 472 -0.91 23.21 -20.82
N ARG A 473 -0.97 22.41 -21.90
CA ARG A 473 0.17 21.63 -22.38
C ARG A 473 1.40 22.53 -22.56
N GLY A 474 2.56 22.03 -22.15
CA GLY A 474 3.83 22.72 -22.38
C GLY A 474 4.04 23.93 -21.48
N LYS A 475 3.30 24.04 -20.36
CA LYS A 475 3.51 25.04 -19.32
C LYS A 475 3.80 24.40 -17.98
N ILE A 476 4.73 24.98 -17.23
CA ILE A 476 5.04 24.62 -15.84
C ILE A 476 4.42 25.66 -14.93
N TYR A 477 3.67 25.22 -13.93
CA TYR A 477 3.01 26.06 -12.95
C TYR A 477 3.71 25.94 -11.60
N ARG A 478 4.15 27.07 -11.03
CA ARG A 478 4.75 27.13 -9.69
C ARG A 478 3.75 27.74 -8.71
N LEU A 479 3.39 27.00 -7.68
CA LEU A 479 2.44 27.41 -6.64
C LEU A 479 3.12 27.45 -5.27
N ASN A 480 2.63 28.34 -4.40
CA ASN A 480 3.04 28.41 -3.00
C ASN A 480 2.16 27.51 -2.11
N LYS A 481 2.43 27.53 -0.79
CA LYS A 481 1.67 26.83 0.26
C LYS A 481 0.18 27.16 0.38
N HIS A 482 -0.24 28.27 -0.22
CA HIS A 482 -1.65 28.67 -0.29
C HIS A 482 -2.31 28.24 -1.59
N LEU A 483 -1.64 27.39 -2.38
CA LEU A 483 -2.07 26.94 -3.71
C LEU A 483 -2.29 28.10 -4.69
N LYS A 484 -1.66 29.26 -4.46
CA LYS A 484 -1.71 30.40 -5.38
C LYS A 484 -0.59 30.27 -6.39
N CYS A 485 -0.94 30.40 -7.68
CA CYS A 485 0.04 30.40 -8.76
C CYS A 485 0.94 31.64 -8.65
N LEU A 486 2.22 31.42 -8.40
CA LEU A 486 3.24 32.47 -8.34
C LEU A 486 3.73 32.84 -9.74
N LYS A 487 3.99 31.83 -10.58
CA LYS A 487 4.53 32.02 -11.92
C LYS A 487 4.21 30.82 -12.81
N THR A 488 4.11 31.09 -14.11
CA THR A 488 4.00 30.07 -15.17
C THR A 488 5.20 30.21 -16.12
N TYR A 489 5.79 29.09 -16.52
CA TYR A 489 6.95 29.02 -17.41
C TYR A 489 6.63 28.16 -18.64
N PRO A 490 7.29 28.37 -19.79
CA PRO A 490 7.25 27.40 -20.88
C PRO A 490 8.04 26.13 -20.52
N LEU A 491 7.53 24.97 -20.94
CA LEU A 491 8.20 23.68 -20.77
C LEU A 491 9.40 23.59 -21.73
N GLY A 492 10.62 23.62 -21.18
CA GLY A 492 11.88 23.66 -21.95
C GLY A 492 12.94 24.59 -21.33
N GLU A 493 12.54 25.51 -20.45
CA GLU A 493 13.46 26.22 -19.54
C GLU A 493 13.79 25.32 -18.34
N GLU A 494 14.53 24.23 -18.59
CA GLU A 494 14.87 23.22 -17.57
C GLU A 494 15.80 23.74 -16.46
N THR A 495 16.38 24.92 -16.64
CA THR A 495 17.27 25.58 -15.66
C THR A 495 16.55 26.13 -14.41
N ILE A 496 15.22 25.99 -14.31
CA ILE A 496 14.41 26.59 -13.23
C ILE A 496 14.01 25.59 -12.14
N LEU A 497 14.27 24.28 -12.33
CA LEU A 497 13.73 23.21 -11.46
C LEU A 497 14.56 22.88 -10.23
#